data_AF-A0AAU1FHN2-F1
#
_entry.id   AF-A0AAU1FHN2-F1
#
_cell.length_a   1.000
_cell.length_b   1.000
_cell.length_c   1.000
_cell.angle_alpha   90.00
_cell.angle_beta   90.00
_cell.angle_gamma   90.00
#
_symmetry.space_group_name_H-M   'P 1'
#
loop_
_entity.id
_entity.type
_entity.pdbx_description
1 polymer ?
#
loop_
_entity_poly.entity_id
_entity_poly.type
_entity_poly.pdbx_seq_one_letter_code
_entity_poly.pdbx_strand_id
1 'polypeptide(L)'
;MHAARPEAARADLVLAAHRIVSTRMLNGGQVCLCPDYVFVPRQYAKDFTAALQAGLARLFPSYTDTDVARHRKRQRASLGGNPS
;
A
#
# COMPACT_ATOMS: atom_id res chain seq x y z
N MET A 1 18.46 22.18 22.48
CA MET A 1 18.50 22.72 21.11
C MET A 1 18.69 21.55 20.15
N HIS A 2 17.62 21.08 19.49
CA HIS A 2 17.74 20.00 18.51
C HIS A 2 18.33 20.61 17.24
N ALA A 3 19.61 20.35 16.97
CA ALA A 3 20.25 20.79 15.74
C ALA A 3 19.42 20.30 14.56
N ALA A 4 19.04 21.22 13.67
CA ALA A 4 18.38 20.88 12.41
C ALA A 4 19.25 19.84 11.70
N ARG A 5 18.73 18.63 11.54
CA ARG A 5 19.43 17.58 10.79
C ARG A 5 19.71 18.13 9.38
N PRO A 6 20.89 17.87 8.80
CA PRO A 6 21.13 18.21 7.40
C PRO A 6 19.98 17.64 6.56
N GLU A 7 19.50 18.42 5.60
CA GLU A 7 18.40 18.06 4.69
C GLU A 7 18.78 16.73 4.02
N ALA A 8 18.33 15.61 4.61
CA ALA A 8 18.57 14.30 4.04
C ALA A 8 17.99 14.30 2.63
N ALA A 9 18.72 13.73 1.67
CA ALA A 9 18.30 13.69 0.28
C ALA A 9 16.81 13.32 0.18
N ARG A 10 16.01 14.19 -0.44
CA ARG A 10 14.57 13.99 -0.55
C ARG A 10 14.31 12.70 -1.31
N ALA A 11 13.58 11.78 -0.69
CA ALA A 11 13.20 10.54 -1.34
C ALA A 11 12.29 10.81 -2.55
N ASP A 12 12.53 10.10 -3.65
CA ASP A 12 11.59 10.01 -4.76
C ASP A 12 10.35 9.23 -4.28
N LEU A 13 9.23 9.93 -4.13
CA LEU A 13 7.98 9.37 -3.64
C LEU A 13 7.40 8.29 -4.57
N VAL A 14 7.59 8.44 -5.89
CA VAL A 14 7.05 7.51 -6.88
C VAL A 14 7.84 6.20 -6.83
N LEU A 15 9.17 6.30 -6.80
CA LEU A 15 10.05 5.14 -6.67
C LEU A 15 9.84 4.42 -5.33
N ALA A 16 9.74 5.17 -4.23
CA ALA A 16 9.48 4.62 -2.91
C ALA A 16 8.13 3.90 -2.86
N ALA A 17 7.06 4.51 -3.39
CA ALA A 17 5.74 3.91 -3.46
C ALA A 17 5.74 2.62 -4.29
N HIS A 18 6.37 2.63 -5.47
CA HIS A 18 6.50 1.43 -6.30
C HIS A 18 7.17 0.29 -5.55
N ARG A 19 8.29 0.54 -4.88
CA ARG A 19 9.00 -0.50 -4.10
C ARG A 19 8.13 -1.06 -2.97
N ILE A 20 7.46 -0.18 -2.22
CA ILE A 20 6.64 -0.58 -1.08
C ILE A 20 5.41 -1.39 -1.52
N VAL A 21 4.70 -0.97 -2.56
CA VAL A 21 3.55 -1.74 -3.06
C VAL A 21 4.01 -3.09 -3.60
N SER A 22 5.06 -3.11 -4.43
CA SER A 22 5.57 -4.36 -5.00
C SER A 22 5.98 -5.35 -3.92
N THR A 23 6.71 -4.92 -2.88
CA THR A 23 7.10 -5.81 -1.78
C THR A 23 5.92 -6.22 -0.91
N ARG A 24 4.99 -5.30 -0.62
CA ARG A 24 3.78 -5.62 0.16
C ARG A 24 2.87 -6.63 -0.54
N MET A 25 2.91 -6.70 -1.86
CA MET A 25 2.04 -7.57 -2.65
C MET A 25 2.67 -8.94 -2.98
N LEU A 26 3.95 -9.16 -2.65
CA LEU A 26 4.59 -10.47 -2.77
C LEU A 26 3.83 -11.52 -1.95
N ASN A 27 3.42 -12.61 -2.60
CA ASN A 27 2.57 -13.65 -2.00
C ASN A 27 1.33 -13.10 -1.27
N GLY A 28 0.72 -12.04 -1.81
CA GLY A 28 -0.43 -11.38 -1.17
C GLY A 28 -0.10 -10.75 0.20
N GLY A 29 1.16 -10.43 0.47
CA GLY A 29 1.64 -9.89 1.73
C GLY A 29 1.98 -10.94 2.79
N GLN A 30 1.94 -12.24 2.46
CA GLN A 30 2.28 -13.33 3.38
C GLN A 30 3.80 -13.61 3.38
N VAL A 31 4.60 -12.55 3.46
CA VAL A 31 6.05 -12.63 3.62
C VAL A 31 6.43 -11.85 4.87
N CYS A 32 7.22 -12.46 5.75
CA CYS A 32 7.57 -11.89 7.07
C CYS A 32 8.26 -10.52 7.00
N LEU A 33 8.82 -10.16 5.84
CA LEU A 33 9.54 -8.90 5.60
C LEU A 33 8.72 -7.87 4.83
N CYS A 34 7.45 -8.15 4.52
CA CYS A 34 6.57 -7.16 3.92
C CYS A 34 6.47 -5.93 4.85
N PRO A 35 6.52 -4.71 4.31
CA PRO A 35 6.36 -3.52 5.14
C PRO A 35 4.93 -3.45 5.70
N ASP A 36 4.79 -3.33 7.02
CA ASP A 36 3.50 -3.11 7.68
C ASP A 36 3.17 -1.63 7.93
N TYR A 37 4.21 -0.79 8.06
CA TYR A 37 4.08 0.64 8.31
C TYR A 37 5.12 1.43 7.52
N VAL A 38 4.76 2.66 7.13
CA VAL A 38 5.65 3.60 6.45
C VAL A 38 5.53 4.96 7.12
N PHE A 39 6.65 5.52 7.56
CA PHE A 39 6.70 6.86 8.12
C PHE A 39 6.90 7.88 7.02
N VAL A 40 5.96 8.82 6.89
CA VAL A 40 5.96 9.84 5.83
C VAL A 40 5.87 11.22 6.47
N PRO A 41 6.71 12.20 6.08
CA PRO A 41 6.54 13.57 6.51
C PRO A 41 5.12 14.05 6.18
N ARG A 42 4.47 14.72 7.13
CA ARG A 42 3.04 15.08 7.04
C ARG A 42 2.67 15.76 5.71
N GLN A 43 3.55 16.63 5.20
CA GLN A 43 3.34 17.35 3.94
C GLN A 43 3.28 16.45 2.70
N TYR A 44 3.88 15.25 2.74
CA TYR A 44 3.92 14.30 1.62
C TYR A 44 2.91 13.17 1.76
N ALA A 45 2.16 13.08 2.85
CA ALA A 45 1.28 11.94 3.12
C ALA A 45 0.26 11.72 1.97
N LYS A 46 -0.39 12.78 1.50
CA LYS A 46 -1.37 12.70 0.41
C LYS A 46 -0.74 12.25 -0.91
N ASP A 47 0.34 12.90 -1.32
CA ASP A 47 1.04 12.61 -2.58
C ASP A 47 1.59 11.18 -2.57
N PHE A 48 2.13 10.74 -1.44
CA PHE A 48 2.63 9.39 -1.27
C PHE A 48 1.50 8.35 -1.30
N THR A 49 0.36 8.61 -0.65
CA THR A 49 -0.82 7.73 -0.74
C THR A 49 -1.33 7.61 -2.18
N ALA A 50 -1.38 8.72 -2.93
CA ALA A 50 -1.77 8.69 -4.34
C ALA A 50 -0.78 7.87 -5.19
N ALA A 51 0.53 8.02 -4.93
CA ALA A 51 1.55 7.23 -5.61
C ALA A 51 1.45 5.72 -5.30
N LEU A 52 1.11 5.34 -4.07
CA LEU A 52 0.84 3.94 -3.68
C LEU A 52 -0.38 3.39 -4.44
N GLN A 53 -1.49 4.12 -4.47
CA GLN A 53 -2.71 3.70 -5.19
C GLN A 53 -2.45 3.51 -6.69
N ALA A 54 -1.73 4.47 -7.31
CA ALA A 54 -1.33 4.36 -8.70
C ALA A 54 -0.38 3.18 -8.95
N GLY A 55 0.54 2.90 -8.01
CA GLY A 55 1.40 1.73 -8.06
C GLY A 55 0.62 0.42 -8.02
N LEU A 56 -0.38 0.32 -7.14
CA LEU A 56 -1.24 -0.86 -7.03
C LEU A 56 -2.06 -1.09 -8.30
N ALA A 57 -2.66 -0.03 -8.85
CA ALA A 57 -3.41 -0.10 -10.11
C ALA A 57 -2.52 -0.56 -11.28
N ARG A 58 -1.25 -0.16 -11.32
CA ARG A 58 -0.29 -0.61 -12.35
C ARG A 58 0.11 -2.07 -12.20
N LEU A 59 0.24 -2.59 -10.97
CA LEU A 59 0.59 -3.99 -10.73
C LEU A 59 -0.58 -4.94 -11.03
N PHE A 60 -1.82 -4.47 -10.84
CA PHE A 60 -3.03 -5.27 -11.01
C PHE A 60 -4.02 -4.62 -11.98
N PRO A 61 -3.63 -4.39 -13.25
CA PRO A 61 -4.45 -3.66 -14.21
C PRO A 61 -5.75 -4.37 -14.57
N SER A 62 -5.81 -5.69 -14.38
CA SER A 62 -6.99 -6.53 -14.64
C SER A 62 -7.80 -6.84 -13.40
N TYR A 63 -7.44 -6.32 -12.22
CA TYR A 63 -8.23 -6.51 -11.01
C TYR A 63 -9.36 -5.48 -10.98
N THR A 64 -10.48 -5.87 -11.58
CA THR A 64 -11.62 -4.99 -11.79
C THR A 64 -12.44 -4.79 -10.51
N ASP A 65 -13.34 -3.81 -10.52
CA ASP A 65 -14.31 -3.62 -9.43
C ASP A 65 -15.13 -4.88 -9.14
N THR A 66 -15.38 -5.71 -10.16
CA THR A 66 -16.08 -6.99 -9.99
C THR A 66 -15.24 -8.02 -9.25
N ASP A 67 -13.93 -8.03 -9.49
CA ASP A 67 -12.97 -8.89 -8.78
C ASP A 67 -12.81 -8.44 -7.34
N VAL A 68 -12.75 -7.13 -7.09
CA VAL A 68 -12.76 -6.53 -5.74
C VAL A 68 -14.01 -6.98 -4.98
N ALA A 69 -15.19 -6.83 -5.58
CA ALA A 69 -16.45 -7.21 -4.96
C ALA A 69 -16.52 -8.71 -4.66
N ARG A 70 -16.05 -9.55 -5.60
CA ARG A 70 -16.00 -11.01 -5.45
C ARG A 70 -15.04 -11.43 -4.34
N HIS A 71 -13.85 -10.83 -4.29
CA HIS A 71 -12.86 -11.08 -3.25
C HIS A 71 -13.41 -10.72 -1.86
N ARG A 72 -14.06 -9.55 -1.73
CA ARG A 72 -14.72 -9.13 -0.48
C ARG A 72 -15.82 -10.10 -0.04
N LYS A 73 -16.65 -10.59 -0.99
CA LYS A 73 -17.70 -11.58 -0.69
C LYS A 73 -17.10 -12.88 -0.17
N ARG A 74 -16.03 -13.38 -0.80
CA ARG A 74 -15.32 -14.61 -0.36
C ARG A 74 -14.72 -14.44 1.03
N GLN A 75 -14.07 -13.31 1.31
CA GLN A 75 -13.50 -13.02 2.63
C GLN A 75 -14.58 -13.03 3.73
N ARG A 76 -15.73 -12.36 3.49
CA ARG A 76 -16.85 -12.35 4.44
C ARG A 76 -17.41 -13.74 4.72
N ALA A 77 -17.58 -14.56 3.69
CA ALA A 77 -18.04 -15.94 3.85
C ALA A 77 -17.04 -16.77 4.69
N SER A 78 -15.73 -16.56 4.48
CA SER A 78 -14.67 -17.25 5.24
C SER A 78 -14.59 -16.84 6.72
N LEU A 79 -15.14 -15.67 7.08
CA LEU A 79 -15.19 -15.17 8.47
C LEU A 79 -16.46 -15.61 9.21
N GLY A 80 -17.28 -16.49 8.61
CA GLY A 80 -18.49 -17.02 9.26
C GLY A 80 -19.65 -16.02 9.37
N GLY A 81 -19.68 -14.98 8.52
CA GLY A 81 -20.73 -13.96 8.55
C GLY A 81 -22.11 -14.56 8.26
N ASN A 82 -22.93 -14.73 9.31
CA ASN A 82 -24.36 -14.98 9.19
C ASN A 82 -25.02 -13.73 8.57
N PRO A 83 -25.78 -13.84 7.46
CA PRO A 83 -26.52 -12.70 6.93
C PRO A 83 -27.61 -12.30 7.93
N SER A 84 -27.44 -11.15 8.58
CA SER A 84 -28.55 -10.35 9.11
C SER A 84 -29.15 -9.52 7.99
#